data_AF-A0A2D6FUT8-F1
#
_entry.id   AF-A0A2D6FUT8-F1
#
_cell.length_a   1.000
_cell.length_b   1.000
_cell.length_c   1.000
_cell.angle_alpha   90.00
_cell.angle_beta   90.00
_cell.angle_gamma   90.00
#
_symmetry.space_group_name_H-M   'P 1'
#
loop_
_entity.id
_entity.type
_entity.pdbx_description
1 polymer ?
#
loop_
_entity_poly.entity_id
_entity_poly.type
_entity_poly.pdbx_seq_one_letter_code
_entity_poly.pdbx_strand_id
1 'polypeptide(L)'
;MTVEREFVGLPSPVVGRAGAGGHPCQGVYYRPRGSKPDVAIIATHYNIDFSEHYLADLCATRGVGFLGWNTRFRGAEPYFLLDHAVADIAVGVRWLREQAGVERVVLLGNSGGGSLMAAYQSQSVQPNLEPEYGRASIVHAAMELPGADLYISLAAHPGRPEVLTNWMDPSVISEDDPLSVDPTLDPFDQEREIPFTKEFVDRYRQAQRRRNDRITQWARSEIDRLVAAGHHDRLFTTPRLWADLRMIDGSIDPNNREFPSCYLGEPQRANYGIYGVGTVSSLRTWLSMWSLSDSQCNAAPHLARIKIPALVVEADGDSGVFPSDTRAIVDALSSADLTTHTLEGDHYLRDREGAREDAAELITNWVKDRS
;
A
#
# COMPACT_ATOMS: atom_id res chain seq x y z
N MET A 1 -24.53 -21.81 4.82
CA MET A 1 -23.59 -20.68 4.65
C MET A 1 -24.21 -19.67 3.70
N THR A 2 -24.39 -18.42 4.13
CA THR A 2 -25.03 -17.33 3.38
C THR A 2 -24.16 -16.73 2.28
N VAL A 3 -22.85 -16.98 2.32
CA VAL A 3 -21.87 -16.52 1.32
C VAL A 3 -21.41 -17.69 0.43
N GLU A 4 -21.16 -17.38 -0.83
CA GLU A 4 -20.49 -18.21 -1.83
C GLU A 4 -19.12 -17.60 -2.15
N ARG A 5 -18.09 -18.45 -2.23
CA ARG A 5 -16.70 -18.06 -2.46
C ARG A 5 -16.20 -18.74 -3.72
N GLU A 6 -15.75 -17.96 -4.68
CA GLU A 6 -15.26 -18.42 -5.97
C GLU A 6 -13.79 -18.06 -6.11
N PHE A 7 -12.91 -19.05 -6.26
CA PHE A 7 -11.52 -18.80 -6.58
C PHE A 7 -11.42 -18.35 -8.05
N VAL A 8 -10.77 -17.23 -8.28
CA VAL A 8 -10.57 -16.64 -9.60
C VAL A 8 -9.08 -16.63 -9.90
N GLY A 9 -8.68 -17.26 -11.00
CA GLY A 9 -7.29 -17.27 -11.47
C GLY A 9 -7.24 -16.91 -12.95
N LEU A 10 -6.51 -15.85 -13.30
CA LEU A 10 -6.42 -15.33 -14.66
C LEU A 10 -4.97 -15.04 -15.09
N PRO A 11 -4.66 -15.16 -16.39
CA PRO A 11 -3.34 -14.80 -16.90
C PRO A 11 -3.09 -13.30 -16.71
N SER A 12 -1.85 -12.92 -16.41
CA SER A 12 -1.44 -11.51 -16.49
C SER A 12 -1.34 -11.10 -17.96
N PRO A 13 -1.78 -9.90 -18.36
CA PRO A 13 -1.63 -9.42 -19.73
C PRO A 13 -0.16 -9.22 -20.14
N VAL A 14 0.77 -9.24 -19.17
CA VAL A 14 2.20 -9.04 -19.43
C VAL A 14 2.98 -10.35 -19.49
N VAL A 15 2.73 -11.28 -18.57
CA VAL A 15 3.50 -12.54 -18.49
C VAL A 15 2.68 -13.79 -18.83
N GLY A 16 1.39 -13.65 -19.12
CA GLY A 16 0.51 -14.75 -19.50
C GLY A 16 0.22 -15.71 -18.34
N ARG A 17 -0.04 -16.97 -18.68
CA ARG A 17 -0.14 -18.08 -17.73
C ARG A 17 1.25 -18.69 -17.53
N ALA A 18 1.63 -18.98 -16.29
CA ALA A 18 2.92 -19.59 -16.01
C ALA A 18 3.04 -20.98 -16.69
N GLY A 19 4.24 -21.35 -17.11
CA GLY A 19 4.50 -22.65 -17.77
C GLY A 19 4.15 -23.86 -16.89
N ALA A 20 4.21 -23.72 -15.56
CA ALA A 20 3.76 -24.73 -14.60
C ALA A 20 2.22 -24.80 -14.43
N GLY A 21 1.46 -23.96 -15.15
CA GLY A 21 0.00 -23.92 -15.15
C GLY A 21 -0.64 -22.91 -14.20
N GLY A 22 0.14 -22.23 -13.37
CA GLY A 22 -0.35 -21.20 -12.45
C GLY A 22 -0.82 -19.93 -13.14
N HIS A 23 -1.88 -19.32 -12.62
CA HIS A 23 -2.33 -17.99 -13.02
C HIS A 23 -1.64 -16.93 -12.14
N PRO A 24 -0.99 -15.90 -12.71
CA PRO A 24 -0.30 -14.88 -11.91
C PRO A 24 -1.26 -13.95 -11.16
N CYS A 25 -2.42 -13.64 -11.75
CA CYS A 25 -3.44 -12.82 -11.10
C CYS A 25 -4.47 -13.76 -10.46
N GLN A 26 -4.68 -13.63 -9.15
CA GLN A 26 -5.47 -14.58 -8.37
C GLN A 26 -6.30 -13.87 -7.32
N GLY A 27 -7.44 -14.43 -6.95
CA GLY A 27 -8.27 -13.88 -5.91
C GLY A 27 -9.40 -14.80 -5.50
N VAL A 28 -10.19 -14.35 -4.53
CA VAL A 28 -11.46 -14.99 -4.18
C VAL A 28 -12.57 -13.95 -4.25
N TYR A 29 -13.61 -14.28 -5.01
CA TYR A 29 -14.84 -13.50 -5.09
C TYR A 29 -15.87 -14.01 -4.08
N TYR A 30 -16.33 -13.12 -3.22
CA TYR A 30 -17.32 -13.37 -2.18
C TYR A 30 -18.63 -12.70 -2.60
N ARG A 31 -19.72 -13.47 -2.57
CA ARG A 31 -21.06 -12.96 -2.86
C ARG A 31 -22.13 -13.67 -2.04
N PRO A 32 -23.32 -13.06 -1.83
CA PRO A 32 -24.44 -13.79 -1.26
C PRO A 32 -24.77 -15.02 -2.12
N ARG A 33 -25.06 -16.14 -1.44
CA ARG A 33 -25.38 -17.40 -2.11
C ARG A 33 -26.62 -17.25 -2.98
N GLY A 34 -26.52 -17.67 -4.23
CA GLY A 34 -27.64 -17.65 -5.17
C GLY A 34 -28.03 -16.27 -5.69
N SER A 35 -27.25 -15.22 -5.38
CA SER A 35 -27.40 -13.90 -6.00
C SER A 35 -26.19 -13.54 -6.87
N LYS A 36 -26.41 -12.56 -7.74
CA LYS A 36 -25.37 -11.85 -8.48
C LYS A 36 -25.46 -10.37 -8.06
N PRO A 37 -24.55 -9.88 -7.22
CA PRO A 37 -24.54 -8.47 -6.83
C PRO A 37 -24.26 -7.58 -8.04
N ASP A 38 -25.04 -6.50 -8.20
CA ASP A 38 -24.80 -5.48 -9.21
C ASP A 38 -23.64 -4.54 -8.81
N VAL A 39 -23.23 -4.59 -7.53
CA VAL A 39 -22.13 -3.80 -6.96
C VAL A 39 -21.11 -4.72 -6.31
N ALA A 40 -19.83 -4.50 -6.58
CA ALA A 40 -18.75 -5.21 -5.91
C ALA A 40 -17.55 -4.32 -5.59
N ILE A 41 -16.94 -4.61 -4.44
CA ILE A 41 -15.67 -4.05 -4.00
C ILE A 41 -14.53 -4.90 -4.54
N ILE A 42 -13.44 -4.28 -5.00
CA ILE A 42 -12.16 -4.94 -5.26
C ILE A 42 -11.08 -4.32 -4.37
N ALA A 43 -10.31 -5.17 -3.70
CA ALA A 43 -9.20 -4.76 -2.84
C ALA A 43 -7.91 -5.46 -3.29
N THR A 44 -6.82 -4.70 -3.40
CA THR A 44 -5.50 -5.21 -3.79
C THR A 44 -4.41 -4.55 -2.95
N HIS A 45 -3.39 -5.34 -2.61
CA HIS A 45 -2.18 -4.87 -1.94
C HIS A 45 -0.94 -5.10 -2.81
N TYR A 46 0.18 -4.44 -2.48
CA TYR A 46 1.44 -4.57 -3.23
C TYR A 46 1.98 -6.01 -3.23
N ASN A 47 1.96 -6.67 -2.08
CA ASN A 47 2.65 -7.95 -1.87
C ASN A 47 1.99 -8.90 -0.87
N ILE A 48 0.95 -8.46 -0.15
CA ILE A 48 0.23 -9.28 0.84
C ILE A 48 -0.93 -9.97 0.12
N ASP A 49 -1.30 -11.16 0.60
CA ASP A 49 -2.48 -11.86 0.12
C ASP A 49 -3.77 -11.18 0.58
N PHE A 50 -4.52 -10.63 -0.36
CA PHE A 50 -5.82 -10.00 -0.12
C PHE A 50 -6.98 -10.90 -0.58
N SER A 51 -6.73 -12.13 -1.05
CA SER A 51 -7.83 -13.00 -1.49
C SER A 51 -8.83 -13.25 -0.39
N GLU A 52 -8.39 -13.38 0.87
CA GLU A 52 -9.24 -13.56 2.04
C GLU A 52 -9.32 -12.31 2.91
N HIS A 53 -9.49 -11.14 2.27
CA HIS A 53 -9.58 -9.86 2.98
C HIS A 53 -10.62 -9.90 4.12
N TYR A 54 -10.29 -9.31 5.28
CA TYR A 54 -11.07 -9.45 6.51
C TYR A 54 -12.48 -8.82 6.47
N LEU A 55 -12.79 -8.03 5.43
CA LEU A 55 -14.14 -7.48 5.19
C LEU A 55 -14.96 -8.29 4.18
N ALA A 56 -14.37 -9.26 3.46
CA ALA A 56 -14.99 -9.84 2.27
C ALA A 56 -16.31 -10.56 2.58
N ASP A 57 -16.32 -11.45 3.58
CA ASP A 57 -17.55 -12.13 4.03
C ASP A 57 -18.57 -11.15 4.63
N LEU A 58 -18.11 -10.12 5.35
CA LEU A 58 -18.97 -9.14 6.03
C LEU A 58 -19.69 -8.22 5.03
N CYS A 59 -19.00 -7.81 3.95
CA CYS A 59 -19.62 -7.08 2.85
C CYS A 59 -20.57 -7.97 2.04
N ALA A 60 -20.16 -9.21 1.74
CA ALA A 60 -20.98 -10.17 1.00
C ALA A 60 -22.29 -10.51 1.73
N THR A 61 -22.27 -10.71 3.04
CA THR A 61 -23.50 -10.93 3.83
C THR A 61 -24.45 -9.73 3.80
N ARG A 62 -23.96 -8.53 3.49
CA ARG A 62 -24.73 -7.29 3.36
C ARG A 62 -25.14 -6.97 1.92
N GLY A 63 -24.96 -7.91 0.98
CA GLY A 63 -25.44 -7.79 -0.40
C GLY A 63 -24.46 -7.12 -1.37
N VAL A 64 -23.25 -6.76 -0.94
CA VAL A 64 -22.22 -6.17 -1.80
C VAL A 64 -21.16 -7.23 -2.10
N GLY A 65 -20.89 -7.51 -3.38
CA GLY A 65 -19.84 -8.45 -3.78
C GLY A 65 -18.46 -7.97 -3.30
N PHE A 66 -17.53 -8.88 -3.07
CA PHE A 66 -16.17 -8.51 -2.69
C PHE A 66 -15.16 -9.41 -3.39
N LEU A 67 -14.28 -8.84 -4.21
CA LEU A 67 -13.15 -9.52 -4.82
C LEU A 67 -11.88 -9.13 -4.08
N GLY A 68 -11.40 -10.04 -3.23
CA GLY A 68 -10.03 -10.00 -2.75
C GLY A 68 -9.10 -10.36 -3.91
N TRP A 69 -8.30 -9.41 -4.39
CA TRP A 69 -7.53 -9.56 -5.63
C TRP A 69 -6.04 -9.38 -5.41
N ASN A 70 -5.27 -10.32 -5.91
CA ASN A 70 -3.82 -10.30 -5.90
C ASN A 70 -3.27 -10.11 -7.31
N THR A 71 -2.35 -9.15 -7.43
CA THR A 71 -1.46 -9.09 -8.59
C THR A 71 -0.44 -10.23 -8.51
N ARG A 72 0.36 -10.38 -9.57
CA ARG A 72 1.49 -11.32 -9.57
C ARG A 72 2.55 -11.04 -8.50
N PHE A 73 2.50 -9.87 -7.86
CA PHE A 73 3.48 -9.42 -6.87
C PHE A 73 3.19 -9.90 -5.44
N ARG A 74 2.10 -10.65 -5.22
CA ARG A 74 1.86 -11.33 -3.94
C ARG A 74 3.04 -12.24 -3.57
N GLY A 75 3.70 -11.94 -2.46
CA GLY A 75 4.92 -12.64 -2.02
C GLY A 75 6.17 -12.35 -2.87
N ALA A 76 6.09 -11.46 -3.85
CA ALA A 76 7.15 -11.13 -4.79
C ALA A 76 7.46 -9.61 -4.80
N GLU A 77 7.38 -8.98 -3.62
CA GLU A 77 7.71 -7.56 -3.39
C GLU A 77 9.04 -7.10 -4.02
N PRO A 78 10.14 -7.89 -3.98
CA PRO A 78 11.44 -7.44 -4.50
C PRO A 78 11.48 -7.15 -6.01
N TYR A 79 10.43 -7.54 -6.74
CA TYR A 79 10.31 -7.40 -8.19
C TYR A 79 9.17 -6.49 -8.62
N PHE A 80 8.53 -5.78 -7.68
CA PHE A 80 7.39 -4.92 -7.95
C PHE A 80 7.72 -3.82 -8.99
N LEU A 81 6.76 -3.59 -9.90
CA LEU A 81 6.71 -2.47 -10.84
C LEU A 81 5.26 -1.97 -10.93
N LEU A 82 5.06 -0.65 -10.84
CA LEU A 82 3.72 -0.07 -10.69
C LEU A 82 2.87 -0.24 -11.94
N ASP A 83 3.42 0.01 -13.13
CA ASP A 83 2.70 -0.10 -14.40
C ASP A 83 2.17 -1.52 -14.64
N HIS A 84 2.94 -2.52 -14.22
CA HIS A 84 2.53 -3.92 -14.27
C HIS A 84 1.44 -4.24 -13.24
N ALA A 85 1.55 -3.69 -12.03
CA ALA A 85 0.57 -3.93 -10.98
C ALA A 85 -0.80 -3.37 -11.38
N VAL A 86 -0.86 -2.16 -11.95
CA VAL A 86 -2.14 -1.58 -12.42
C VAL A 86 -2.73 -2.37 -13.59
N ALA A 87 -1.90 -2.91 -14.48
CA ALA A 87 -2.36 -3.81 -15.55
C ALA A 87 -2.95 -5.13 -14.99
N ASP A 88 -2.36 -5.68 -13.92
CA ASP A 88 -2.86 -6.89 -13.25
C ASP A 88 -4.14 -6.61 -12.45
N ILE A 89 -4.30 -5.43 -11.85
CA ILE A 89 -5.55 -5.02 -11.19
C ILE A 89 -6.69 -4.93 -12.21
N ALA A 90 -6.39 -4.43 -13.41
CA ALA A 90 -7.36 -4.31 -14.51
C ALA A 90 -8.01 -5.65 -14.86
N VAL A 91 -7.27 -6.76 -14.73
CA VAL A 91 -7.77 -8.12 -14.96
C VAL A 91 -8.93 -8.44 -14.02
N GLY A 92 -8.79 -8.11 -12.72
CA GLY A 92 -9.84 -8.31 -11.72
C GLY A 92 -11.06 -7.41 -11.97
N VAL A 93 -10.82 -6.14 -12.32
CA VAL A 93 -11.92 -5.20 -12.64
C VAL A 93 -12.70 -5.64 -13.87
N ARG A 94 -12.02 -6.07 -14.94
CA ARG A 94 -12.69 -6.63 -16.14
C ARG A 94 -13.46 -7.89 -15.81
N TRP A 95 -12.88 -8.79 -15.01
CA TRP A 95 -13.58 -10.01 -14.60
C TRP A 95 -14.87 -9.70 -13.82
N LEU A 96 -14.83 -8.73 -12.90
CA LEU A 96 -16.04 -8.29 -12.18
C LEU A 96 -17.13 -7.81 -13.15
N ARG A 97 -16.77 -6.94 -14.10
CA ARG A 97 -17.74 -6.38 -15.05
C ARG A 97 -18.26 -7.42 -16.05
N GLU A 98 -17.37 -8.20 -16.65
CA GLU A 98 -17.68 -9.06 -17.79
C GLU A 98 -18.18 -10.46 -17.40
N GLN A 99 -17.67 -11.02 -16.30
CA GLN A 99 -17.93 -12.41 -15.89
C GLN A 99 -18.86 -12.48 -14.68
N ALA A 100 -18.58 -11.67 -13.64
CA ALA A 100 -19.45 -11.62 -12.47
C ALA A 100 -20.73 -10.82 -12.72
N GLY A 101 -20.76 -9.97 -13.74
CA GLY A 101 -21.91 -9.14 -14.11
C GLY A 101 -22.10 -7.92 -13.22
N VAL A 102 -21.03 -7.42 -12.62
CA VAL A 102 -21.06 -6.25 -11.72
C VAL A 102 -21.16 -4.97 -12.55
N GLU A 103 -22.19 -4.18 -12.28
CA GLU A 103 -22.43 -2.89 -12.93
C GLU A 103 -21.58 -1.78 -12.30
N ARG A 104 -21.47 -1.77 -10.97
CA ARG A 104 -20.72 -0.76 -10.21
C ARG A 104 -19.53 -1.37 -9.46
N VAL A 105 -18.34 -0.90 -9.78
CA VAL A 105 -17.08 -1.32 -9.13
C VAL A 105 -16.64 -0.28 -8.10
N VAL A 106 -16.28 -0.76 -6.92
CA VAL A 106 -15.73 0.05 -5.83
C VAL A 106 -14.27 -0.35 -5.60
N LEU A 107 -13.34 0.59 -5.70
CA LEU A 107 -11.94 0.34 -5.34
C LEU A 107 -11.78 0.53 -3.84
N LEU A 108 -11.21 -0.44 -3.15
CA LEU A 108 -10.83 -0.33 -1.75
C LEU A 108 -9.31 -0.42 -1.63
N GLY A 109 -8.69 0.71 -1.28
CA GLY A 109 -7.29 0.78 -0.87
C GLY A 109 -7.18 0.67 0.65
N ASN A 110 -6.71 -0.47 1.15
CA ASN A 110 -6.41 -0.67 2.57
C ASN A 110 -4.90 -0.67 2.83
N SER A 111 -4.44 0.03 3.87
CA SER A 111 -3.02 0.12 4.22
C SER A 111 -2.19 0.67 3.05
N GLY A 112 -1.14 -0.03 2.64
CA GLY A 112 -0.38 0.29 1.44
C GLY A 112 -1.24 0.29 0.17
N GLY A 113 -2.28 -0.54 0.12
CA GLY A 113 -3.24 -0.58 -0.97
C GLY A 113 -3.89 0.78 -1.30
N GLY A 114 -3.94 1.73 -0.36
CA GLY A 114 -4.43 3.10 -0.62
C GLY A 114 -3.72 3.76 -1.80
N SER A 115 -2.41 3.92 -1.71
CA SER A 115 -1.60 4.50 -2.79
C SER A 115 -1.68 3.73 -4.11
N LEU A 116 -1.72 2.39 -4.03
CA LEU A 116 -1.79 1.53 -5.23
C LEU A 116 -3.12 1.66 -5.96
N MET A 117 -4.23 1.62 -5.23
CA MET A 117 -5.57 1.72 -5.79
C MET A 117 -5.86 3.15 -6.25
N ALA A 118 -5.28 4.16 -5.59
CA ALA A 118 -5.32 5.54 -6.07
C ALA A 118 -4.58 5.68 -7.42
N ALA A 119 -3.38 5.11 -7.55
CA ALA A 119 -2.62 5.09 -8.80
C ALA A 119 -3.39 4.38 -9.93
N TYR A 120 -4.01 3.24 -9.62
CA TYR A 120 -4.89 2.54 -10.57
C TYR A 120 -6.05 3.43 -11.06
N GLN A 121 -6.79 4.05 -10.14
CA GLN A 121 -7.92 4.91 -10.51
C GLN A 121 -7.47 6.12 -11.33
N SER A 122 -6.41 6.80 -10.88
CA SER A 122 -5.79 7.93 -11.56
C SER A 122 -5.40 7.56 -13.00
N GLN A 123 -4.72 6.42 -13.18
CA GLN A 123 -4.32 5.90 -14.48
C GLN A 123 -5.52 5.53 -15.37
N SER A 124 -6.62 5.03 -14.79
CA SER A 124 -7.84 4.67 -15.54
C SER A 124 -8.61 5.87 -16.08
N VAL A 125 -8.51 7.03 -15.43
CA VAL A 125 -9.21 8.26 -15.83
C VAL A 125 -8.39 9.04 -16.85
N GLN A 126 -7.11 9.22 -16.56
CA GLN A 126 -6.18 9.93 -17.45
C GLN A 126 -4.80 9.28 -17.31
N PRO A 127 -4.37 8.45 -18.29
CA PRO A 127 -3.05 7.82 -18.25
C PRO A 127 -1.93 8.83 -17.97
N ASN A 128 -1.18 8.61 -16.90
CA ASN A 128 -0.16 9.51 -16.38
C ASN A 128 1.07 8.81 -15.77
N LEU A 129 1.10 7.47 -15.77
CA LEU A 129 2.28 6.73 -15.36
C LEU A 129 3.42 6.90 -16.37
N GLU A 130 4.60 7.23 -15.85
CA GLU A 130 5.86 7.31 -16.58
C GLU A 130 6.62 5.97 -16.50
N PRO A 131 7.47 5.66 -17.49
CA PRO A 131 8.32 4.47 -17.44
C PRO A 131 9.30 4.53 -16.26
N GLU A 132 9.53 3.41 -15.58
CA GLU A 132 10.60 3.34 -14.57
C GLU A 132 11.97 3.60 -15.20
N TYR A 133 12.89 4.10 -14.38
CA TYR A 133 14.22 4.50 -14.82
C TYR A 133 14.91 3.44 -15.70
N GLY A 134 15.34 3.83 -16.90
CA GLY A 134 15.98 2.93 -17.85
C GLY A 134 15.03 2.04 -18.66
N ARG A 135 13.71 2.24 -18.59
CA ARG A 135 12.74 1.68 -19.54
C ARG A 135 12.29 2.76 -20.53
N ALA A 136 12.02 2.34 -21.76
CA ALA A 136 11.53 3.24 -22.82
C ALA A 136 10.03 3.54 -22.73
N SER A 137 9.25 2.61 -22.17
CA SER A 137 7.79 2.75 -22.06
C SER A 137 7.24 1.95 -20.88
N ILE A 138 6.06 2.35 -20.40
CA ILE A 138 5.22 1.49 -19.57
C ILE A 138 4.66 0.32 -20.39
N VAL A 139 4.10 -0.69 -19.73
CA VAL A 139 3.43 -1.80 -20.42
C VAL A 139 2.16 -1.33 -21.12
N HIS A 140 1.93 -1.82 -22.33
CA HIS A 140 0.76 -1.42 -23.13
C HIS A 140 -0.58 -1.68 -22.41
N ALA A 141 -0.66 -2.77 -21.64
CA ALA A 141 -1.85 -3.12 -20.86
C ALA A 141 -2.19 -2.11 -19.74
N ALA A 142 -1.28 -1.19 -19.40
CA ALA A 142 -1.49 -0.12 -18.44
C ALA A 142 -2.05 1.17 -19.07
N MET A 143 -2.18 1.24 -20.41
CA MET A 143 -2.65 2.45 -21.12
C MET A 143 -4.17 2.60 -21.10
N GLU A 144 -4.91 1.49 -21.07
CA GLU A 144 -6.37 1.46 -21.13
C GLU A 144 -6.92 0.59 -20.00
N LEU A 145 -7.15 1.22 -18.84
CA LEU A 145 -7.67 0.56 -17.64
C LEU A 145 -9.16 0.88 -17.47
N PRO A 146 -10.01 -0.11 -17.15
CA PRO A 146 -11.39 0.17 -16.78
C PRO A 146 -11.42 0.88 -15.43
N GLY A 147 -12.02 2.08 -15.40
CA GLY A 147 -12.22 2.82 -14.16
C GLY A 147 -13.25 2.18 -13.24
N ALA A 148 -13.21 2.61 -11.98
CA ALA A 148 -14.23 2.32 -11.00
C ALA A 148 -15.16 3.51 -10.78
N ASP A 149 -16.23 3.24 -10.06
CA ASP A 149 -17.35 4.15 -9.84
C ASP A 149 -17.28 4.82 -8.46
N LEU A 150 -16.67 4.15 -7.48
CA LEU A 150 -16.45 4.64 -6.11
C LEU A 150 -15.03 4.31 -5.62
N TYR A 151 -14.48 5.14 -4.73
CA TYR A 151 -13.16 4.94 -4.13
C TYR A 151 -13.22 4.93 -2.59
N ILE A 152 -12.58 3.96 -1.95
CA ILE A 152 -12.51 3.83 -0.50
C ILE A 152 -11.04 3.73 -0.08
N SER A 153 -10.65 4.58 0.86
CA SER A 153 -9.38 4.53 1.58
C SER A 153 -9.66 4.05 2.99
N LEU A 154 -9.10 2.92 3.41
CA LEU A 154 -9.32 2.31 4.74
C LEU A 154 -8.00 2.10 5.46
N ALA A 155 -7.78 2.77 6.60
CA ALA A 155 -6.55 2.69 7.39
C ALA A 155 -5.30 2.74 6.47
N ALA A 156 -5.30 3.69 5.52
CA ALA A 156 -4.36 3.72 4.42
C ALA A 156 -3.32 4.82 4.61
N HIS A 157 -2.12 4.60 4.07
CA HIS A 157 -1.03 5.55 4.18
C HIS A 157 -0.72 6.28 2.85
N PRO A 158 -0.10 7.48 2.88
CA PRO A 158 0.15 8.32 1.71
C PRO A 158 0.99 7.69 0.60
N GLY A 159 1.78 6.67 0.87
CA GLY A 159 2.57 6.03 -0.18
C GLY A 159 3.69 5.18 0.35
N ARG A 160 4.14 4.23 -0.47
CA ARG A 160 5.31 3.41 -0.16
C ARG A 160 6.60 4.23 0.04
N PRO A 161 6.91 5.29 -0.75
CA PRO A 161 8.17 6.00 -0.58
C PRO A 161 8.18 6.87 0.70
N GLU A 162 7.07 7.53 1.04
CA GLU A 162 6.96 8.32 2.27
C GLU A 162 7.00 7.42 3.51
N VAL A 163 6.22 6.33 3.51
CA VAL A 163 6.14 5.41 4.66
C VAL A 163 7.46 4.73 4.93
N LEU A 164 8.09 4.14 3.89
CA LEU A 164 9.39 3.49 4.10
C LEU A 164 10.41 4.50 4.62
N THR A 165 10.43 5.73 4.09
CA THR A 165 11.36 6.75 4.57
C THR A 165 11.09 7.13 6.02
N ASN A 166 9.83 7.27 6.42
CA ASN A 166 9.47 7.54 7.80
C ASN A 166 9.81 6.38 8.74
N TRP A 167 9.87 5.14 8.25
CA TRP A 167 10.22 3.94 9.02
C TRP A 167 11.72 3.61 9.00
N MET A 168 12.49 4.14 8.05
CA MET A 168 13.94 3.92 7.96
C MET A 168 14.66 4.47 9.20
N ASP A 169 15.55 3.67 9.78
CA ASP A 169 16.49 4.12 10.81
C ASP A 169 17.63 4.93 10.16
N PRO A 170 17.68 6.27 10.32
CA PRO A 170 18.69 7.07 9.66
C PRO A 170 20.05 7.01 10.37
N SER A 171 20.16 6.32 11.52
CA SER A 171 21.44 6.12 12.19
C SER A 171 22.35 5.16 11.43
N VAL A 172 21.83 4.37 10.48
CA VAL A 172 22.63 3.45 9.67
C VAL A 172 23.60 4.23 8.77
N ILE A 173 24.90 4.11 9.04
CA ILE A 173 25.94 4.80 8.27
C ILE A 173 26.23 4.04 6.98
N SER A 174 26.39 2.71 7.04
CA SER A 174 26.68 1.83 5.90
C SER A 174 25.56 0.81 5.68
N GLU A 175 25.03 0.74 4.45
CA GLU A 175 23.88 -0.13 4.14
C GLU A 175 24.21 -1.63 4.13
N ASP A 176 25.50 -1.99 3.98
CA ASP A 176 26.02 -3.36 4.02
C ASP A 176 26.45 -3.83 5.41
N ASP A 177 26.46 -2.93 6.40
CA ASP A 177 26.77 -3.22 7.80
C ASP A 177 25.63 -2.72 8.72
N PRO A 178 24.67 -3.58 9.10
CA PRO A 178 23.55 -3.18 9.96
C PRO A 178 23.97 -2.83 11.41
N LEU A 179 25.23 -3.06 11.79
CA LEU A 179 25.80 -2.64 13.07
C LEU A 179 26.44 -1.23 13.00
N SER A 180 26.53 -0.66 11.80
CA SER A 180 27.07 0.67 11.57
C SER A 180 26.08 1.74 12.00
N VAL A 181 26.29 2.35 13.17
CA VAL A 181 25.32 3.27 13.81
C VAL A 181 25.97 4.63 14.12
N ASP A 182 25.28 5.72 13.75
CA ASP A 182 25.51 7.07 14.27
C ASP A 182 24.71 7.27 15.56
N PRO A 183 25.36 7.28 16.74
CA PRO A 183 24.68 7.38 18.03
C PRO A 183 23.94 8.72 18.21
N THR A 184 24.30 9.75 17.45
CA THR A 184 23.60 11.04 17.51
C THR A 184 22.21 10.97 16.89
N LEU A 185 21.96 9.97 16.04
CA LEU A 185 20.69 9.72 15.37
C LEU A 185 19.96 8.48 15.86
N ASP A 186 20.62 7.56 16.59
CA ASP A 186 19.97 6.34 17.10
C ASP A 186 18.81 6.71 18.04
N PRO A 187 17.55 6.36 17.69
CA PRO A 187 16.39 6.66 18.52
C PRO A 187 16.24 5.66 19.67
N PHE A 188 17.02 4.57 19.68
CA PHE A 188 17.00 3.51 20.69
C PHE A 188 18.23 3.52 21.61
N ASP A 189 19.06 4.56 21.51
CA ASP A 189 20.19 4.77 22.42
C ASP A 189 19.72 4.86 23.88
N GLN A 190 20.48 4.30 24.82
CA GLN A 190 20.11 4.27 26.25
C GLN A 190 20.05 5.67 26.88
N GLU A 191 20.79 6.63 26.34
CA GLU A 191 20.78 8.03 26.79
C GLU A 191 19.67 8.85 26.10
N ARG A 192 18.87 8.25 25.21
CA ARG A 192 17.80 8.95 24.49
C ARG A 192 16.60 9.19 25.40
N GLU A 193 16.26 10.45 25.61
CA GLU A 193 15.08 10.86 26.37
C GLU A 193 13.83 10.95 25.48
N ILE A 194 12.69 10.48 26.01
CA ILE A 194 11.34 10.59 25.41
C ILE A 194 10.46 11.40 26.37
N PRO A 195 9.68 12.41 25.91
CA PRO A 195 9.44 12.77 24.51
C PRO A 195 10.66 13.34 23.77
N PHE A 196 10.76 13.05 22.48
CA PHE A 196 11.83 13.59 21.64
C PHE A 196 11.71 15.11 21.52
N THR A 197 12.83 15.81 21.63
CA THR A 197 12.84 17.26 21.38
C THR A 197 12.53 17.56 19.91
N LYS A 198 11.96 18.74 19.66
CA LYS A 198 11.67 19.18 18.29
C LYS A 198 12.93 19.17 17.41
N GLU A 199 14.06 19.60 17.98
CA GLU A 199 15.35 19.63 17.30
C GLU A 199 15.81 18.23 16.89
N PHE A 200 15.61 17.22 17.76
CA PHE A 200 15.91 15.84 17.42
C PHE A 200 15.01 15.34 16.29
N VAL A 201 13.70 15.55 16.41
CA VAL A 201 12.72 15.13 15.39
C VAL A 201 13.06 15.73 14.03
N ASP A 202 13.31 17.04 13.95
CA ASP A 202 13.66 17.72 12.70
C ASP A 202 14.94 17.13 12.08
N ARG A 203 15.99 16.96 12.89
CA ARG A 203 17.26 16.39 12.44
C ARG A 203 17.10 14.95 11.96
N TYR A 204 16.31 14.15 12.67
CA TYR A 204 16.03 12.75 12.37
C TYR A 204 15.28 12.60 11.05
N ARG A 205 14.18 13.35 10.86
CA ARG A 205 13.40 13.33 9.60
C ARG A 205 14.23 13.77 8.39
N GLN A 206 15.11 14.76 8.55
CA GLN A 206 16.04 15.14 7.50
C GLN A 206 17.04 14.04 7.18
N ALA A 207 17.55 13.34 8.20
CA ALA A 207 18.48 12.23 8.02
C ALA A 207 17.82 11.02 7.31
N GLN A 208 16.55 10.72 7.62
CA GLN A 208 15.77 9.70 6.92
C GLN A 208 15.67 9.99 5.42
N ARG A 209 15.32 11.24 5.06
CA ARG A 209 15.27 11.69 3.67
C ARG A 209 16.62 11.56 2.97
N ARG A 210 17.71 12.01 3.62
CA ARG A 210 19.08 11.87 3.07
C ARG A 210 19.46 10.41 2.85
N ARG A 211 19.06 9.48 3.73
CA ARG A 211 19.30 8.05 3.55
C ARG A 211 18.56 7.52 2.31
N ASN A 212 17.27 7.85 2.15
CA ASN A 212 16.51 7.49 0.95
C ASN A 212 17.18 8.03 -0.32
N ASP A 213 17.57 9.31 -0.33
CA ASP A 213 18.21 9.96 -1.47
C ASP A 213 19.55 9.29 -1.84
N ARG A 214 20.36 8.93 -0.84
CA ARG A 214 21.64 8.21 -1.03
C ARG A 214 21.43 6.85 -1.67
N ILE A 215 20.49 6.05 -1.16
CA ILE A 215 20.18 4.72 -1.72
C ILE A 215 19.64 4.86 -3.15
N THR A 216 18.77 5.85 -3.38
CA THR A 216 18.21 6.13 -4.71
C THR A 216 19.28 6.49 -5.74
N GLN A 217 20.20 7.40 -5.40
CA GLN A 217 21.30 7.80 -6.29
C GLN A 217 22.25 6.63 -6.58
N TRP A 218 22.55 5.83 -5.56
CA TRP A 218 23.31 4.60 -5.72
C TRP A 218 22.60 3.61 -6.64
N ALA A 219 21.29 3.40 -6.47
CA ALA A 219 20.53 2.47 -7.29
C ALA A 219 20.52 2.85 -8.77
N ARG A 220 20.37 4.15 -9.09
CA ARG A 220 20.50 4.67 -10.46
C ARG A 220 21.89 4.41 -11.03
N SER A 221 22.93 4.80 -10.29
CA SER A 221 24.33 4.62 -10.71
C SER A 221 24.67 3.14 -10.93
N GLU A 222 24.12 2.26 -10.10
CA GLU A 222 24.33 0.82 -10.19
C GLU A 222 23.59 0.20 -11.37
N ILE A 223 22.36 0.64 -11.68
CA ILE A 223 21.66 0.23 -12.91
C ILE A 223 22.50 0.60 -14.13
N ASP A 224 23.01 1.83 -14.20
CA ASP A 224 23.83 2.29 -15.33
C ASP A 224 25.11 1.45 -15.48
N ARG A 225 25.79 1.17 -14.36
CA ARG A 225 26.99 0.33 -14.34
C ARG A 225 26.71 -1.09 -14.81
N LEU A 226 25.59 -1.69 -14.38
CA LEU A 226 25.20 -3.05 -14.77
C LEU A 226 24.82 -3.12 -16.26
N VAL A 227 24.03 -2.16 -16.75
CA VAL A 227 23.62 -2.08 -18.16
C VAL A 227 24.83 -1.90 -19.08
N ALA A 228 25.78 -1.04 -18.71
CA ALA A 228 27.03 -0.87 -19.46
C ALA A 228 27.84 -2.17 -19.58
N ALA A 229 27.70 -3.08 -18.62
CA ALA A 229 28.34 -4.40 -18.60
C ALA A 229 27.48 -5.51 -19.25
N GLY A 230 26.31 -5.19 -19.82
CA GLY A 230 25.42 -6.17 -20.45
C GLY A 230 24.50 -6.92 -19.47
N HIS A 231 24.39 -6.46 -18.22
CA HIS A 231 23.42 -6.94 -17.23
C HIS A 231 22.19 -6.01 -17.18
N HIS A 232 21.17 -6.35 -16.38
CA HIS A 232 19.90 -5.58 -16.36
C HIS A 232 19.53 -5.01 -14.99
N ASP A 233 19.71 -5.78 -13.93
CA ASP A 233 19.31 -5.43 -12.56
C ASP A 233 20.00 -6.39 -11.57
N ARG A 234 19.90 -6.11 -10.27
CA ARG A 234 20.25 -7.03 -9.20
C ARG A 234 19.45 -6.75 -7.93
N LEU A 235 19.43 -7.74 -7.04
CA LEU A 235 18.89 -7.58 -5.70
C LEU A 235 19.91 -6.90 -4.77
N PHE A 236 19.38 -6.20 -3.76
CA PHE A 236 20.11 -5.70 -2.62
C PHE A 236 19.21 -5.66 -1.38
N THR A 237 19.82 -5.42 -0.22
CA THR A 237 19.11 -5.32 1.05
C THR A 237 19.18 -3.91 1.63
N THR A 238 18.10 -3.47 2.28
CA THR A 238 18.08 -2.27 3.10
C THR A 238 17.75 -2.67 4.55
N PRO A 239 18.66 -2.52 5.51
CA PRO A 239 18.41 -2.92 6.89
C PRO A 239 17.67 -1.82 7.68
N ARG A 240 17.13 -2.18 8.87
CA ARG A 240 16.65 -1.24 9.89
C ARG A 240 15.50 -0.33 9.40
N LEU A 241 14.32 -0.93 9.30
CA LEU A 241 13.12 -0.36 8.65
C LEU A 241 11.89 -0.29 9.57
N TRP A 242 12.07 -0.21 10.90
CA TRP A 242 11.00 -0.07 11.90
C TRP A 242 11.34 0.98 12.98
N ALA A 243 11.85 2.13 12.54
CA ALA A 243 12.34 3.20 13.41
C ALA A 243 11.63 4.54 13.14
N ASP A 244 10.32 4.51 12.87
CA ASP A 244 9.53 5.75 12.89
C ASP A 244 9.42 6.26 14.32
N LEU A 245 9.79 7.53 14.56
CA LEU A 245 9.70 8.12 15.90
C LEU A 245 8.28 8.06 16.48
N ARG A 246 7.24 8.04 15.64
CA ARG A 246 5.83 7.90 16.06
C ARG A 246 5.51 6.54 16.69
N MET A 247 6.30 5.50 16.37
CA MET A 247 6.19 4.17 16.98
C MET A 247 6.79 4.13 18.40
N ILE A 248 7.67 5.09 18.72
CA ILE A 248 8.46 5.13 19.95
C ILE A 248 7.89 6.17 20.93
N ASP A 249 7.56 7.37 20.44
CA ASP A 249 7.05 8.50 21.20
C ASP A 249 5.59 8.78 20.84
N GLY A 250 4.69 8.43 21.76
CA GLY A 250 3.23 8.62 21.62
C GLY A 250 2.78 10.08 21.57
N SER A 251 3.65 11.04 21.92
CA SER A 251 3.33 12.47 21.80
C SER A 251 3.41 12.99 20.37
N ILE A 252 4.11 12.27 19.48
CA ILE A 252 4.19 12.61 18.05
C ILE A 252 2.98 12.00 17.33
N ASP A 253 2.16 12.86 16.74
CA ASP A 253 0.93 12.48 16.03
C ASP A 253 0.00 11.60 16.90
N PRO A 254 -0.50 12.13 18.03
CA PRO A 254 -1.18 11.33 19.06
C PRO A 254 -2.51 10.75 18.56
N ASN A 255 -2.77 9.50 18.92
CA ASN A 255 -4.02 8.77 18.71
C ASN A 255 -4.22 7.73 19.85
N ASN A 256 -5.18 6.82 19.74
CA ASN A 256 -5.50 5.80 20.75
C ASN A 256 -4.60 4.54 20.69
N ARG A 257 -3.49 4.57 19.94
CA ARG A 257 -2.58 3.42 19.81
C ARG A 257 -1.91 3.06 21.14
N GLU A 258 -1.60 1.78 21.32
CA GLU A 258 -0.59 1.37 22.29
C GLU A 258 0.79 1.90 21.85
N PHE A 259 1.59 2.42 22.79
CA PHE A 259 2.96 2.87 22.51
C PHE A 259 3.91 2.53 23.68
N PRO A 260 5.20 2.22 23.39
CA PRO A 260 5.79 2.08 22.06
C PRO A 260 5.30 0.81 21.34
N SER A 261 4.98 0.92 20.05
CA SER A 261 4.46 -0.20 19.25
C SER A 261 4.59 0.04 17.75
N CYS A 262 4.79 -1.04 17.00
CA CYS A 262 4.66 -1.12 15.55
C CYS A 262 3.91 -2.42 15.18
N TYR A 263 3.70 -2.69 13.90
CA TYR A 263 2.98 -3.89 13.45
C TYR A 263 3.64 -5.22 13.84
N LEU A 264 4.93 -5.22 14.18
CA LEU A 264 5.67 -6.39 14.65
C LEU A 264 5.88 -6.43 16.18
N GLY A 265 5.17 -5.56 16.90
CA GLY A 265 5.27 -5.40 18.35
C GLY A 265 6.29 -4.33 18.72
N GLU A 266 7.23 -4.67 19.61
CA GLU A 266 8.22 -3.72 20.13
C GLU A 266 9.14 -3.18 19.00
N PRO A 267 9.19 -1.85 18.77
CA PRO A 267 9.89 -1.25 17.64
C PRO A 267 11.40 -1.54 17.56
N GLN A 268 12.13 -1.53 18.69
CA GLN A 268 13.58 -1.77 18.68
C GLN A 268 13.90 -3.18 18.17
N ARG A 269 13.21 -4.19 18.72
CA ARG A 269 13.33 -5.59 18.31
C ARG A 269 12.93 -5.78 16.84
N ALA A 270 11.84 -5.13 16.41
CA ALA A 270 11.40 -5.19 15.02
C ALA A 270 12.45 -4.58 14.08
N ASN A 271 12.99 -3.41 14.45
CA ASN A 271 13.97 -2.68 13.66
C ASN A 271 15.28 -3.47 13.50
N TYR A 272 15.71 -4.17 14.55
CA TYR A 272 16.94 -4.97 14.53
C TYR A 272 16.73 -6.36 13.90
N GLY A 273 15.49 -6.68 13.52
CA GLY A 273 15.12 -7.90 12.80
C GLY A 273 15.26 -7.77 11.28
N ILE A 274 14.85 -8.84 10.59
CA ILE A 274 14.89 -8.94 9.12
C ILE A 274 13.52 -8.71 8.46
N TYR A 275 12.46 -8.55 9.25
CA TYR A 275 11.07 -8.58 8.80
C TYR A 275 10.51 -7.21 8.39
N GLY A 276 11.28 -6.38 7.68
CA GLY A 276 10.81 -5.10 7.13
C GLY A 276 10.18 -5.24 5.73
N VAL A 277 9.20 -4.37 5.42
CA VAL A 277 8.83 -4.11 4.03
C VAL A 277 10.01 -3.42 3.33
N GLY A 278 10.30 -3.77 2.08
CA GLY A 278 11.42 -3.18 1.34
C GLY A 278 12.82 -3.67 1.77
N THR A 279 12.91 -4.59 2.75
CA THR A 279 14.21 -5.18 3.17
C THR A 279 14.98 -5.76 1.99
N VAL A 280 14.30 -6.38 1.03
CA VAL A 280 14.90 -6.89 -0.21
C VAL A 280 14.23 -6.22 -1.39
N SER A 281 15.03 -5.64 -2.28
CA SER A 281 14.54 -5.01 -3.50
C SER A 281 15.50 -5.27 -4.66
N SER A 282 14.97 -5.39 -5.87
CA SER A 282 15.75 -5.06 -7.06
C SER A 282 16.04 -3.56 -7.11
N LEU A 283 17.04 -3.12 -7.89
CA LEU A 283 17.33 -1.69 -8.03
C LEU A 283 16.12 -0.98 -8.65
N ARG A 284 15.46 -1.59 -9.63
CA ARG A 284 14.27 -1.03 -10.28
C ARG A 284 13.07 -0.97 -9.34
N THR A 285 12.87 -1.97 -8.49
CA THR A 285 11.82 -1.93 -7.47
C THR A 285 12.06 -0.82 -6.47
N TRP A 286 13.30 -0.58 -6.05
CA TRP A 286 13.61 0.57 -5.21
C TRP A 286 13.18 1.89 -5.85
N LEU A 287 13.56 2.12 -7.11
CA LEU A 287 13.18 3.34 -7.82
C LEU A 287 11.66 3.41 -8.07
N SER A 288 11.01 2.29 -8.37
CA SER A 288 9.57 2.24 -8.66
C SER A 288 8.67 2.43 -7.45
N MET A 289 9.11 1.98 -6.27
CA MET A 289 8.25 1.83 -5.09
C MET A 289 8.73 2.64 -3.88
N TRP A 290 10.03 2.70 -3.65
CA TRP A 290 10.61 3.17 -2.39
C TRP A 290 11.31 4.54 -2.45
N SER A 291 11.80 4.94 -3.63
CA SER A 291 12.46 6.22 -3.84
C SER A 291 11.51 7.40 -3.66
N LEU A 292 11.87 8.39 -2.84
CA LEU A 292 11.11 9.64 -2.71
C LEU A 292 11.07 10.47 -4.00
N SER A 293 12.08 10.36 -4.86
CA SER A 293 12.22 11.21 -6.07
C SER A 293 11.74 10.53 -7.35
N ASP A 294 11.66 9.20 -7.38
CA ASP A 294 11.34 8.43 -8.58
C ASP A 294 10.01 7.69 -8.48
N SER A 295 9.62 7.28 -7.27
CA SER A 295 8.48 6.39 -7.10
C SER A 295 7.19 7.11 -7.44
N GLN A 296 6.39 6.46 -8.28
CA GLN A 296 5.02 6.87 -8.60
C GLN A 296 4.01 6.21 -7.66
N CYS A 297 4.48 5.52 -6.62
CA CYS A 297 3.68 4.91 -5.56
C CYS A 297 3.35 5.90 -4.42
N ASN A 298 3.47 7.20 -4.68
CA ASN A 298 2.99 8.27 -3.83
C ASN A 298 1.53 8.61 -4.18
N ALA A 299 0.65 8.64 -3.19
CA ALA A 299 -0.79 8.75 -3.43
C ALA A 299 -1.20 10.16 -3.86
N ALA A 300 -0.57 11.22 -3.32
CA ALA A 300 -1.09 12.58 -3.46
C ALA A 300 -1.31 13.04 -4.93
N PRO A 301 -0.39 12.84 -5.89
CA PRO A 301 -0.63 13.18 -7.30
C PRO A 301 -1.78 12.38 -7.95
N HIS A 302 -2.04 11.17 -7.45
CA HIS A 302 -3.11 10.31 -7.94
C HIS A 302 -4.45 10.64 -7.30
N LEU A 303 -4.49 10.87 -5.99
CA LEU A 303 -5.67 11.31 -5.24
C LEU A 303 -6.22 12.63 -5.80
N ALA A 304 -5.35 13.53 -6.23
CA ALA A 304 -5.72 14.80 -6.89
C ALA A 304 -6.43 14.61 -8.25
N ARG A 305 -6.44 13.39 -8.80
CA ARG A 305 -7.13 13.04 -10.06
C ARG A 305 -8.41 12.24 -9.83
N ILE A 306 -8.68 11.81 -8.59
CA ILE A 306 -9.90 11.07 -8.25
C ILE A 306 -11.02 12.07 -7.98
N LYS A 307 -12.02 12.08 -8.86
CA LYS A 307 -13.21 12.95 -8.78
C LYS A 307 -14.51 12.20 -8.47
N ILE A 308 -14.46 10.87 -8.53
CA ILE A 308 -15.59 10.00 -8.17
C ILE A 308 -15.83 10.06 -6.65
N PRO A 309 -17.05 9.76 -6.17
CA PRO A 309 -17.34 9.77 -4.74
C PRO A 309 -16.37 8.90 -3.95
N ALA A 310 -16.01 9.37 -2.77
CA ALA A 310 -14.98 8.75 -1.96
C ALA A 310 -15.29 8.70 -0.47
N LEU A 311 -14.83 7.62 0.15
CA LEU A 311 -14.86 7.41 1.60
C LEU A 311 -13.42 7.27 2.11
N VAL A 312 -13.06 8.02 3.14
CA VAL A 312 -11.81 7.85 3.88
C VAL A 312 -12.14 7.40 5.30
N VAL A 313 -11.67 6.23 5.68
CA VAL A 313 -11.87 5.62 7.00
C VAL A 313 -10.53 5.51 7.72
N GLU A 314 -10.43 6.20 8.86
CA GLU A 314 -9.31 6.10 9.80
C GLU A 314 -9.59 5.02 10.84
N ALA A 315 -8.54 4.36 11.33
CA ALA A 315 -8.55 3.55 12.54
C ALA A 315 -7.78 4.32 13.63
N ASP A 316 -8.45 4.70 14.72
CA ASP A 316 -7.90 5.63 15.71
C ASP A 316 -6.84 5.02 16.65
N GLY A 317 -6.64 3.70 16.62
CA GLY A 317 -5.66 2.96 17.40
C GLY A 317 -4.49 2.41 16.56
N ASP A 318 -4.33 2.87 15.32
CA ASP A 318 -3.32 2.37 14.40
C ASP A 318 -1.88 2.75 14.82
N SER A 319 -0.97 1.76 14.77
CA SER A 319 0.44 1.87 15.18
C SER A 319 1.43 2.01 14.01
N GLY A 320 0.96 2.22 12.79
CA GLY A 320 1.82 2.46 11.62
C GLY A 320 1.22 3.34 10.51
N VAL A 321 -0.08 3.64 10.57
CA VAL A 321 -0.74 4.73 9.86
C VAL A 321 -1.27 5.69 10.91
N PHE A 322 -0.88 6.97 10.83
CA PHE A 322 -1.18 7.93 11.89
C PHE A 322 -2.17 9.00 11.42
N PRO A 323 -2.78 9.80 12.32
CA PRO A 323 -3.78 10.80 11.93
C PRO A 323 -3.30 11.80 10.86
N SER A 324 -2.01 12.16 10.85
CA SER A 324 -1.45 13.01 9.78
C SER A 324 -1.43 12.33 8.41
N ASP A 325 -1.31 11.00 8.36
CA ASP A 325 -1.34 10.20 7.14
C ASP A 325 -2.75 10.20 6.52
N THR A 326 -3.80 10.01 7.34
CA THR A 326 -5.20 10.16 6.90
C THR A 326 -5.47 11.56 6.39
N ARG A 327 -5.02 12.58 7.13
CA ARG A 327 -5.22 13.99 6.76
C ARG A 327 -4.59 14.32 5.42
N ALA A 328 -3.37 13.83 5.17
CA ALA A 328 -2.71 14.00 3.87
C ALA A 328 -3.50 13.37 2.72
N ILE A 329 -4.18 12.23 2.95
CA ILE A 329 -5.06 11.62 1.95
C ILE A 329 -6.31 12.47 1.71
N VAL A 330 -6.97 12.93 2.78
CA VAL A 330 -8.16 13.80 2.70
C VAL A 330 -7.85 15.09 1.95
N ASP A 331 -6.75 15.75 2.30
CA ASP A 331 -6.34 17.04 1.72
C ASP A 331 -5.95 16.90 0.24
N ALA A 332 -5.43 15.75 -0.18
CA ALA A 332 -5.02 15.51 -1.56
C ALA A 332 -6.17 15.07 -2.48
N LEU A 333 -7.26 14.53 -1.92
CA LEU A 333 -8.33 13.95 -2.71
C LEU A 333 -9.20 15.03 -3.38
N SER A 334 -9.42 14.93 -4.69
CA SER A 334 -10.19 15.90 -5.48
C SER A 334 -11.68 15.54 -5.67
N SER A 335 -12.23 14.64 -4.86
CA SER A 335 -13.65 14.30 -4.90
C SER A 335 -14.49 15.43 -4.31
N ALA A 336 -15.55 15.84 -5.02
CA ALA A 336 -16.55 16.77 -4.49
C ALA A 336 -17.52 16.09 -3.50
N ASP A 337 -17.67 14.77 -3.58
CA ASP A 337 -18.42 13.94 -2.63
C ASP A 337 -17.41 13.13 -1.82
N LEU A 338 -16.91 13.74 -0.74
CA LEU A 338 -15.96 13.13 0.17
C LEU A 338 -16.61 12.94 1.55
N THR A 339 -16.67 11.68 1.98
CA THR A 339 -17.06 11.31 3.34
C THR A 339 -15.83 10.87 4.12
N THR A 340 -15.65 11.35 5.34
CA THR A 340 -14.61 10.90 6.27
C THR A 340 -15.23 10.26 7.49
N HIS A 341 -14.63 9.19 7.99
CA HIS A 341 -15.06 8.53 9.22
C HIS A 341 -13.86 8.01 10.01
N THR A 342 -14.00 7.97 11.33
CA THR A 342 -13.00 7.39 12.22
C THR A 342 -13.63 6.23 12.95
N LEU A 343 -13.01 5.06 12.90
CA LEU A 343 -13.41 3.87 13.64
C LEU A 343 -12.48 3.67 14.82
N GLU A 344 -13.06 3.21 15.93
CA GLU A 344 -12.29 2.72 17.06
C GLU A 344 -11.65 1.37 16.71
N GLY A 345 -10.32 1.31 16.70
CA GLY A 345 -9.56 0.06 16.59
C GLY A 345 -8.13 0.16 16.00
N ASP A 346 -7.43 -0.98 16.01
CA ASP A 346 -6.09 -1.16 15.45
C ASP A 346 -6.09 -1.14 13.90
N HIS A 347 -4.90 -1.20 13.29
CA HIS A 347 -4.74 -1.19 11.83
C HIS A 347 -5.59 -2.24 11.09
N TYR A 348 -5.89 -3.36 11.75
CA TYR A 348 -6.64 -4.48 11.17
C TYR A 348 -8.03 -4.65 11.80
N LEU A 349 -8.46 -3.70 12.64
CA LEU A 349 -9.72 -3.68 13.37
C LEU A 349 -9.94 -4.97 14.20
N ARG A 350 -8.95 -5.38 15.00
CA ARG A 350 -8.97 -6.66 15.76
C ARG A 350 -9.04 -6.50 17.27
N ASP A 351 -8.55 -5.39 17.78
CA ASP A 351 -8.43 -5.08 19.21
C ASP A 351 -9.79 -4.86 19.89
N ARG A 352 -10.81 -4.44 19.13
CA ARG A 352 -12.19 -4.32 19.59
C ARG A 352 -13.12 -5.32 18.89
N GLU A 353 -13.91 -6.05 19.68
CA GLU A 353 -14.98 -6.91 19.17
C GLU A 353 -16.01 -6.09 18.38
N GLY A 354 -16.40 -6.56 17.19
CA GLY A 354 -17.35 -5.86 16.32
C GLY A 354 -16.74 -4.79 15.41
N ALA A 355 -15.45 -4.45 15.54
CA ALA A 355 -14.86 -3.35 14.77
C ALA A 355 -14.88 -3.57 13.25
N ARG A 356 -14.73 -4.82 12.80
CA ARG A 356 -14.84 -5.18 11.37
C ARG A 356 -16.30 -5.17 10.90
N GLU A 357 -17.24 -5.56 11.74
CA GLU A 357 -18.66 -5.50 11.47
C GLU A 357 -19.12 -4.05 11.28
N ASP A 358 -18.67 -3.15 12.15
CA ASP A 358 -18.93 -1.71 12.05
C ASP A 358 -18.35 -1.14 10.76
N ALA A 359 -17.10 -1.50 10.42
CA ALA A 359 -16.47 -1.08 9.17
C ALA A 359 -17.23 -1.57 7.93
N ALA A 360 -17.62 -2.85 7.92
CA ALA A 360 -18.38 -3.42 6.81
C ALA A 360 -19.77 -2.79 6.69
N GLU A 361 -20.44 -2.50 7.80
CA GLU A 361 -21.72 -1.78 7.81
C GLU A 361 -21.58 -0.37 7.25
N LEU A 362 -20.63 0.42 7.76
CA LEU A 362 -20.30 1.75 7.26
C LEU A 362 -20.07 1.75 5.75
N ILE A 363 -19.15 0.91 5.28
CA ILE A 363 -18.75 0.82 3.87
C ILE A 363 -19.95 0.42 3.01
N THR A 364 -20.68 -0.63 3.39
CA THR A 364 -21.77 -1.13 2.55
C THR A 364 -22.98 -0.19 2.52
N ASN A 365 -23.30 0.49 3.63
CA ASN A 365 -24.33 1.51 3.64
C ASN A 365 -23.92 2.70 2.76
N TRP A 366 -22.68 3.19 2.92
CA TRP A 366 -22.15 4.29 2.10
C TRP A 366 -22.16 3.99 0.60
N VAL A 367 -21.82 2.75 0.21
CA VAL A 367 -21.89 2.27 -1.17
C VAL A 367 -23.34 2.24 -1.67
N LYS A 368 -24.28 1.71 -0.88
CA LYS A 368 -25.70 1.60 -1.26
C LYS A 368 -26.37 2.95 -1.45
N ASP A 369 -26.02 3.95 -0.62
CA ASP A 369 -26.56 5.30 -0.73
C ASP A 369 -26.15 6.01 -2.05
N ARG A 370 -25.13 5.48 -2.73
CA ARG A 370 -24.61 5.96 -4.02
C ARG A 370 -24.84 4.96 -5.16
N SER A 371 -25.61 3.91 -4.90
CA SER A 371 -25.88 2.84 -5.85
C SER A 371 -27.14 3.07 -6.69
#